data_AF-A0AAN0NFZ4-F1
#
_entry.id   AF-A0AAN0NFZ4-F1
#
_cell.length_a   1.000
_cell.length_b   1.000
_cell.length_c   1.000
_cell.angle_alpha   90.00
_cell.angle_beta   90.00
_cell.angle_gamma   90.00
#
_symmetry.space_group_name_H-M   'P 1'
#
loop_
_entity.id
_entity.type
_entity.pdbx_description
1 polymer ?
#
loop_
_entity_poly.entity_id
_entity_poly.type
_entity_poly.pdbx_seq_one_letter_code
_entity_poly.pdbx_strand_id
1 'polypeptide(L)'
;MIRKIFRALDEKERALRKSFGHDITDPDERKKSYWHVRWLDHGILRTFWHNFDRVSEGVYRSNHPDHKRFEAYAAMGIKTVLNLRGVRQQPHYLFEEESCERLGLKLVSRSLSARNAPRKIAF
;
A
#
# COMPACT_ATOMS: atom_id res chain seq x y z
N MET A 1 -9.46 17.02 -30.92
CA MET A 1 -8.61 15.85 -31.26
C MET A 1 -7.65 15.48 -30.12
N ILE A 2 -6.83 16.43 -29.65
CA ILE A 2 -5.87 16.27 -28.54
C ILE A 2 -6.53 15.73 -27.24
N ARG A 3 -7.70 16.26 -26.84
CA ARG A 3 -8.46 15.77 -25.67
C ARG A 3 -8.86 14.29 -25.72
N LYS A 4 -9.14 13.74 -26.92
CA LYS A 4 -9.48 12.32 -27.09
C LYS A 4 -8.24 11.44 -26.95
N ILE A 5 -7.09 11.91 -27.45
CA ILE A 5 -5.79 11.22 -27.32
C ILE A 5 -5.38 11.16 -25.84
N PHE A 6 -5.43 12.28 -25.11
CA PHE A 6 -5.14 12.29 -23.68
C PHE A 6 -6.07 11.38 -22.87
N ARG A 7 -7.36 11.36 -23.19
CA ARG A 7 -8.32 10.47 -22.54
C ARG A 7 -8.01 9.00 -22.81
N ALA A 8 -7.66 8.65 -24.05
CA ALA A 8 -7.27 7.28 -24.41
C ALA A 8 -5.96 6.84 -23.72
N LEU A 9 -5.00 7.75 -23.55
CA LEU A 9 -3.78 7.49 -22.79
C LEU A 9 -4.07 7.27 -21.29
N ASP A 10 -4.89 8.12 -20.66
CA ASP A 10 -5.31 7.95 -19.26
C ASP A 10 -6.12 6.65 -19.07
N GLU A 11 -7.00 6.29 -20.01
CA GLU A 11 -7.73 5.02 -19.98
C GLU A 11 -6.79 3.81 -20.10
N LYS A 12 -5.78 3.85 -20.99
CA LYS A 12 -4.76 2.80 -21.08
C LYS A 12 -3.89 2.72 -19.83
N GLU A 13 -3.50 3.85 -19.25
CA GLU A 13 -2.75 3.92 -17.99
C GLU A 13 -3.55 3.32 -16.83
N ARG A 14 -4.85 3.64 -16.73
CA ARG A 14 -5.76 3.07 -15.72
C ARG A 14 -5.97 1.58 -15.92
N ALA A 15 -6.12 1.12 -17.16
CA ALA A 15 -6.24 -0.29 -17.48
C ALA A 15 -4.96 -1.05 -17.07
N LEU A 16 -3.79 -0.50 -17.39
CA LEU A 16 -2.50 -1.05 -16.96
C LEU A 16 -2.38 -1.09 -15.43
N ARG A 17 -2.73 -0.02 -14.70
CA ARG A 17 -2.70 -0.03 -13.23
C ARG A 17 -3.64 -1.07 -12.62
N LYS A 18 -4.76 -1.36 -13.28
CA LYS A 18 -5.73 -2.37 -12.86
C LYS A 18 -5.33 -3.79 -13.27
N SER A 19 -4.33 -3.97 -14.14
CA SER A 19 -3.96 -5.30 -14.61
C SER A 19 -3.11 -6.09 -13.59
N PHE A 20 -2.74 -5.51 -12.46
CA PHE A 20 -1.87 -6.11 -11.44
C PHE A 20 -2.62 -6.34 -10.13
N GLY A 21 -2.17 -7.33 -9.34
CA GLY A 21 -2.73 -7.60 -8.02
C GLY A 21 -4.09 -8.30 -8.07
N HIS A 22 -4.29 -9.17 -9.06
CA HIS A 22 -5.45 -10.06 -9.10
C HIS A 22 -5.27 -11.23 -8.12
N ASP A 23 -4.08 -11.83 -8.11
CA ASP A 23 -3.71 -12.92 -7.23
C ASP A 23 -2.18 -12.90 -7.01
N ILE A 24 -1.72 -12.80 -5.76
CA ILE A 24 -0.28 -12.81 -5.42
C ILE A 24 0.22 -14.20 -5.02
N THR A 25 -0.65 -15.21 -5.07
CA THR A 25 -0.32 -16.62 -4.83
C THR A 25 0.23 -17.28 -6.10
N ASP A 26 -0.23 -16.86 -7.28
CA ASP A 26 0.36 -17.25 -8.56
C ASP A 26 1.78 -16.66 -8.71
N PRO A 27 2.82 -17.48 -8.99
CA PRO A 27 4.21 -17.01 -9.04
C PRO A 27 4.47 -15.92 -10.09
N ASP A 28 3.82 -16.00 -11.25
CA ASP A 28 4.03 -15.05 -12.35
C ASP A 28 3.37 -13.70 -12.03
N GLU A 29 2.12 -13.71 -11.56
CA GLU A 29 1.43 -12.52 -11.09
C GLU A 29 2.09 -11.91 -9.86
N ARG A 30 2.65 -12.74 -8.96
CA ARG A 30 3.44 -12.26 -7.82
C ARG A 30 4.66 -11.46 -8.29
N LYS A 31 5.41 -11.98 -9.27
CA LYS A 31 6.59 -11.28 -9.83
C LYS A 31 6.20 -9.96 -10.49
N LYS A 32 5.13 -9.94 -11.29
CA LYS A 32 4.59 -8.72 -11.91
C LYS A 32 4.12 -7.70 -10.86
N SER A 33 3.40 -8.17 -9.84
CA SER A 33 2.91 -7.36 -8.72
C SER A 33 4.06 -6.76 -7.92
N TYR A 34 5.13 -7.53 -7.68
CA TYR A 34 6.33 -7.04 -7.00
C TYR A 34 7.04 -5.97 -7.83
N TRP A 35 7.17 -6.17 -9.15
CA TRP A 35 7.70 -5.15 -10.05
C TRP A 35 6.85 -3.88 -10.03
N HIS A 36 5.53 -4.00 -10.08
CA HIS A 36 4.60 -2.88 -9.96
C HIS A 36 4.83 -2.11 -8.65
N VAL A 37 4.91 -2.77 -7.49
CA VAL A 37 5.15 -2.09 -6.21
C VAL A 37 6.49 -1.36 -6.21
N ARG A 38 7.56 -1.96 -6.73
CA ARG A 38 8.88 -1.34 -6.72
C ARG A 38 8.97 -0.12 -7.62
N TRP A 39 8.43 -0.22 -8.84
CA TRP A 39 8.65 0.78 -9.88
C TRP A 39 7.46 1.70 -10.08
N LEU A 40 6.25 1.17 -10.26
CA LEU A 40 5.05 1.98 -10.50
C LEU A 40 4.49 2.63 -9.23
N ASP A 41 4.57 1.95 -8.08
CA ASP A 41 4.24 2.54 -6.77
C ASP A 41 5.47 3.18 -6.09
N HIS A 42 6.63 3.20 -6.76
CA HIS A 42 7.89 3.79 -6.27
C HIS A 42 8.38 3.20 -4.93
N GLY A 43 8.09 1.92 -4.66
CA GLY A 43 8.55 1.21 -3.47
C GLY A 43 10.07 1.19 -3.32
N ILE A 44 10.82 1.24 -4.43
CA ILE A 44 12.29 1.26 -4.37
C ILE A 44 12.85 2.50 -3.66
N LEU A 45 12.18 3.65 -3.80
CA LEU A 45 12.59 4.87 -3.11
C LEU A 45 12.41 4.71 -1.59
N ARG A 46 11.38 3.96 -1.16
CA ARG A 46 11.04 3.77 0.25
C ARG A 46 11.97 2.81 0.99
N THR A 47 12.83 2.10 0.27
CA THR A 47 13.93 1.32 0.87
C THR A 47 14.96 2.24 1.53
N PHE A 48 15.17 3.45 0.99
CA PHE A 48 16.16 4.40 1.51
C PHE A 48 15.52 5.64 2.13
N TRP A 49 14.36 6.06 1.63
CA TRP A 49 13.67 7.26 2.09
C TRP A 49 12.33 6.92 2.73
N HIS A 50 12.31 6.97 4.06
CA HIS A 50 11.11 6.80 4.84
C HIS A 50 10.98 7.83 5.96
N ASN A 51 9.74 8.09 6.35
CA ASN A 51 9.35 9.02 7.41
C ASN A 51 8.83 8.27 8.64
N PHE A 52 9.51 7.18 9.01
CA PHE A 52 9.20 6.44 10.24
C PHE A 52 9.56 7.28 11.46
N ASP A 53 8.55 7.63 12.26
CA ASP A 53 8.71 8.59 13.34
C ASP A 53 7.64 8.37 14.42
N ARG A 54 7.95 8.71 15.67
CA ARG A 54 7.04 8.52 16.82
C ARG A 54 6.13 9.72 16.94
N VAL A 55 4.81 9.49 16.96
CA VAL A 55 3.81 10.56 17.09
C VAL A 55 3.32 10.69 18.52
N SER A 56 3.18 9.57 19.23
CA SER A 56 2.92 9.52 20.66
C SER A 56 3.53 8.26 21.26
N GLU A 57 3.42 8.09 22.58
CA GLU A 57 3.82 6.85 23.23
C GLU A 57 3.09 5.65 22.58
N GLY A 58 3.86 4.66 22.13
CA GLY A 58 3.34 3.46 21.44
C GLY A 58 2.78 3.69 20.02
N VAL A 59 2.82 4.91 19.47
CA VAL A 59 2.24 5.23 18.16
C VAL A 59 3.28 5.82 17.23
N TYR A 60 3.40 5.20 16.05
CA TYR A 60 4.35 5.59 15.02
C TYR A 60 3.61 5.91 13.72
N ARG A 61 4.17 6.82 12.93
CA ARG A 61 3.76 7.09 11.55
C ARG A 61 4.82 6.55 10.59
N SER A 62 4.40 6.18 9.40
CA SER A 62 5.29 5.80 8.31
C SER A 62 4.58 5.93 6.95
N ASN A 63 5.37 6.14 5.91
CA ASN A 63 5.01 5.81 4.54
C ASN A 63 4.91 4.28 4.39
N HIS A 64 4.40 3.83 3.24
CA HIS A 64 4.10 2.42 3.02
C HIS A 64 5.38 1.55 3.15
N PRO A 65 5.48 0.71 4.19
CA PRO A 65 6.64 -0.13 4.46
C PRO A 65 6.69 -1.33 3.51
N ASP A 66 7.87 -1.94 3.38
CA ASP A 66 8.01 -3.27 2.79
C ASP A 66 7.97 -4.35 3.88
N HIS A 67 8.04 -5.62 3.48
CA HIS A 67 7.98 -6.75 4.41
C HIS A 67 9.07 -6.67 5.50
N LYS A 68 10.31 -6.33 5.13
CA LYS A 68 11.43 -6.23 6.07
C LYS A 68 11.19 -5.16 7.14
N ARG A 69 10.55 -4.06 6.77
CA ARG A 69 10.16 -3.03 7.73
C ARG A 69 9.02 -3.49 8.63
N PHE A 70 8.06 -4.27 8.12
CA PHE A 70 7.06 -4.91 8.99
C PHE A 70 7.70 -5.87 10.00
N GLU A 71 8.70 -6.66 9.61
CA GLU A 71 9.47 -7.50 10.55
C GLU A 71 10.11 -6.66 11.65
N ALA A 72 10.76 -5.55 11.28
CA ALA A 72 11.36 -4.64 12.25
C ALA A 72 10.30 -4.02 13.19
N TYR A 73 9.12 -3.66 12.68
CA TYR A 73 8.01 -3.14 13.48
C TYR A 73 7.47 -4.16 14.47
N ALA A 74 7.27 -5.40 14.03
CA ALA A 74 6.86 -6.49 14.90
C ALA A 74 7.91 -6.73 16.01
N ALA A 75 9.20 -6.71 15.66
CA ALA A 75 10.30 -6.83 16.62
C ALA A 75 10.36 -5.67 17.62
N MET A 76 9.93 -4.46 17.24
CA MET A 76 9.76 -3.33 18.15
C MET A 76 8.55 -3.47 19.09
N GLY A 77 7.73 -4.51 18.93
CA GLY A 77 6.53 -4.74 19.72
C GLY A 77 5.26 -4.07 19.17
N ILE A 78 5.28 -3.55 17.94
CA ILE A 78 4.06 -3.06 17.28
C ILE A 78 3.13 -4.25 17.02
N LYS A 79 1.85 -4.10 17.36
CA LYS A 79 0.82 -5.15 17.23
C LYS A 79 -0.25 -4.85 16.19
N THR A 80 -0.34 -3.60 15.73
CA THR A 80 -1.43 -3.15 14.87
C THR A 80 -0.91 -2.16 13.85
N VAL A 81 -1.31 -2.36 12.59
CA VAL A 81 -1.02 -1.51 11.45
C VAL A 81 -2.30 -0.81 11.04
N LEU A 82 -2.30 0.53 11.08
CA LEU A 82 -3.40 1.34 10.57
C LEU A 82 -3.09 1.77 9.13
N ASN A 83 -3.70 1.11 8.15
CA ASN A 83 -3.61 1.51 6.75
C ASN A 83 -4.62 2.63 6.47
N LEU A 84 -4.11 3.78 6.00
CA LEU A 84 -4.92 4.95 5.61
C LEU A 84 -5.17 5.08 4.08
N ARG A 85 -4.54 4.22 3.28
CA ARG A 85 -4.73 4.09 1.82
C ARG A 85 -6.06 3.40 1.46
N GLY A 86 -6.62 2.64 2.39
CA GLY A 86 -7.85 1.86 2.24
C GLY A 86 -7.63 0.48 1.61
N VAL A 87 -8.68 -0.35 1.67
CA VAL A 87 -8.70 -1.67 1.04
C VAL A 87 -8.84 -1.53 -0.47
N ARG A 88 -7.92 -2.13 -1.22
CA ARG A 88 -7.94 -2.15 -2.69
C ARG A 88 -7.33 -3.45 -3.19
N GLN A 89 -7.89 -4.03 -4.25
CA GLN A 89 -7.23 -5.09 -5.04
C GLN A 89 -6.08 -4.46 -5.84
N GLN A 90 -4.99 -4.15 -5.14
CA GLN A 90 -3.77 -3.59 -5.69
C GLN A 90 -2.57 -4.24 -5.01
N PRO A 91 -1.46 -4.46 -5.76
CA PRO A 91 -0.29 -5.19 -5.25
C PRO A 91 0.20 -4.79 -3.87
N HIS A 92 0.26 -3.48 -3.58
CA HIS A 92 0.78 -2.97 -2.32
C HIS A 92 -0.10 -3.36 -1.11
N TYR A 93 -1.43 -3.38 -1.28
CA TYR A 93 -2.36 -3.79 -0.22
C TYR A 93 -2.26 -5.30 0.02
N LEU A 94 -2.20 -6.10 -1.06
CA LEU A 94 -2.07 -7.55 -0.95
C LEU A 94 -0.79 -7.98 -0.24
N PHE A 95 0.35 -7.35 -0.56
CA PHE A 95 1.61 -7.64 0.15
C PHE A 95 1.61 -7.14 1.60
N GLU A 96 0.90 -6.06 1.90
CA GLU A 96 0.73 -5.58 3.27
C GLU A 96 -0.14 -6.53 4.10
N GLU A 97 -1.24 -7.02 3.54
CA GLU A 97 -2.10 -8.03 4.15
C GLU A 97 -1.32 -9.33 4.42
N GLU A 98 -0.62 -9.86 3.40
CA GLU A 98 0.25 -11.04 3.53
C GLU A 98 1.33 -10.83 4.61
N SER A 99 1.96 -9.64 4.64
CA SER A 99 3.00 -9.34 5.64
C SER A 99 2.43 -9.30 7.05
N CYS A 100 1.27 -8.66 7.22
CA CYS A 100 0.62 -8.55 8.52
C CYS A 100 0.16 -9.93 9.02
N GLU A 101 -0.43 -10.75 8.14
CA GLU A 101 -0.85 -12.11 8.46
C GLU A 101 0.34 -12.97 8.90
N ARG A 102 1.43 -12.97 8.13
CA ARG A 102 2.66 -13.73 8.44
C ARG A 102 3.29 -13.35 9.78
N LEU A 103 3.19 -12.08 10.16
CA LEU A 103 3.80 -11.53 11.38
C LEU A 103 2.84 -11.47 12.57
N GLY A 104 1.59 -11.91 12.41
CA GLY A 104 0.56 -11.83 13.45
C GLY A 104 0.17 -10.38 13.80
N LEU A 105 0.37 -9.43 12.89
CA LEU A 105 -0.01 -8.03 13.06
C LEU A 105 -1.49 -7.85 12.70
N LYS A 106 -2.23 -7.11 13.52
CA LYS A 106 -3.59 -6.72 13.19
C LYS A 106 -3.58 -5.60 12.14
N LEU A 107 -4.10 -5.86 10.95
CA LEU A 107 -4.29 -4.82 9.92
C LEU A 107 -5.68 -4.18 10.06
N VAL A 108 -5.71 -2.87 10.30
CA VAL A 108 -6.94 -2.05 10.30
C VAL A 108 -6.87 -1.08 9.14
N SER A 109 -7.83 -1.17 8.23
CA SER A 109 -7.87 -0.34 7.02
C SER A 109 -8.97 0.70 7.08
N ARG A 110 -8.61 1.96 6.82
CA ARG A 110 -9.51 3.10 6.66
C ARG A 110 -9.08 3.91 5.45
N SER A 111 -9.98 4.25 4.56
CA SER A 111 -9.62 5.05 3.39
C SER A 111 -9.71 6.54 3.72
N LEU A 112 -8.59 7.25 3.60
CA LEU A 112 -8.58 8.70 3.63
C LEU A 112 -8.38 9.26 2.21
N SER A 113 -9.07 10.36 1.91
CA SER A 113 -8.88 11.10 0.67
C SER A 113 -7.90 12.24 0.89
N ALA A 114 -7.00 12.48 -0.06
CA ALA A 114 -6.12 13.64 -0.03
C ALA A 114 -6.86 14.98 -0.19
N ARG A 115 -8.09 14.95 -0.73
CA ARG A 115 -8.85 16.16 -1.12
C ARG A 115 -10.11 16.39 -0.31
N ASN A 116 -10.56 15.39 0.44
CA ASN A 116 -11.82 15.44 1.18
C ASN A 116 -11.62 14.95 2.60
N ALA A 117 -12.21 15.64 3.56
CA ALA A 117 -12.26 15.17 4.93
C ALA A 117 -13.04 13.85 5.04
N PRO A 118 -12.67 12.94 5.95
CA PRO A 118 -13.47 11.76 6.22
C PRO A 118 -14.85 12.16 6.74
N ARG A 119 -15.88 11.39 6.37
CA ARG A 119 -17.21 11.56 6.97
C ARG A 119 -17.15 11.13 8.44
N LYS A 120 -17.83 11.86 9.32
CA LYS A 120 -18.10 11.39 10.69
C LYS A 120 -19.01 10.18 10.58
N ILE A 121 -18.45 8.99 10.70
CA ILE A 121 -19.21 7.76 10.89
C ILE A 121 -19.04 7.42 12.38
N ALA A 122 -20.15 7.20 13.09
CA ALA A 122 -20.12 6.79 14.49
C ALA A 122 -19.35 5.46 14.61
N PHE A 123 -18.50 5.37 15.63
CA PHE A 123 -17.54 4.30 15.87
C PHE A 123 -18.20 2.96 16.19
#